data_AF-X1BLR5-F1
#
_entry.id   AF-X1BLR5-F1
#
_cell.length_a   1.000
_cell.length_b   1.000
_cell.length_c   1.000
_cell.angle_alpha   90.00
_cell.angle_beta   90.00
_cell.angle_gamma   90.00
#
_symmetry.space_group_name_H-M   'P 1'
#
loop_
_entity.id
_entity.type
_entity.pdbx_description
1 polymer ?
#
loop_
_entity_poly.entity_id
_entity_poly.type
_entity_poly.pdbx_seq_one_letter_code
_entity_poly.pdbx_strand_id
1 'polypeptide(L)'
;PTYKMVEVAYKNWRAMQESGGRRIKKSIILDMSTVKFCDQALFESLGKYDLITDYIDEKIKQIDEFQSQQDKSVDFPLDGPYITNVELYMEYIRAYLRTRKDLHQKRLPFVIRMMEPSSRGLPIEIFVFTKTTVWVEFEAVQGDIMIHLLAATPYFDLRIYQEASGMMD
;
A
#
# COMPACT_ATOMS: atom_id res chain seq x y z
N PRO A 1 8.55 -43.67 -28.15
CA PRO A 1 8.07 -42.63 -29.09
C PRO A 1 6.55 -42.47 -28.96
N THR A 2 5.98 -41.46 -28.30
CA THR A 2 6.29 -40.02 -28.37
C THR A 2 6.01 -39.37 -27.01
N TYR A 3 7.11 -39.11 -26.31
CA TYR A 3 7.21 -38.18 -25.20
C TYR A 3 7.00 -36.75 -25.74
N LYS A 4 6.46 -35.85 -24.90
CA LYS A 4 6.12 -34.44 -25.17
C LYS A 4 4.69 -34.18 -25.67
N MET A 5 3.71 -34.46 -24.80
CA MET A 5 2.65 -33.45 -24.63
C MET A 5 3.34 -32.19 -24.14
N VAL A 6 3.52 -31.25 -25.04
CA VAL A 6 4.10 -29.96 -24.73
C VAL A 6 3.03 -29.22 -23.92
N GLU A 7 3.10 -29.34 -22.61
CA GLU A 7 2.60 -28.35 -21.66
C GLU A 7 3.37 -27.05 -21.90
N VAL A 8 3.16 -26.43 -23.06
CA VAL A 8 3.33 -24.99 -23.13
C VAL A 8 2.20 -24.50 -22.26
N ALA A 9 2.53 -24.03 -21.05
CA ALA A 9 1.67 -23.14 -20.32
C ALA A 9 1.26 -22.05 -21.31
N TYR A 10 0.08 -22.21 -21.92
CA TYR A 10 -0.61 -21.14 -22.60
C TYR A 10 -0.75 -20.11 -21.49
N LYS A 11 0.19 -19.15 -21.41
CA LYS A 11 0.05 -17.99 -20.54
C LYS A 11 -1.36 -17.49 -20.83
N ASN A 12 -2.22 -17.58 -19.83
CA ASN A 12 -3.66 -17.51 -20.02
C ASN A 12 -4.07 -16.05 -20.25
N TRP A 13 -3.64 -15.51 -21.39
CA TRP A 13 -3.92 -14.15 -21.88
C TRP A 13 -5.38 -14.01 -22.27
N ARG A 14 -6.02 -15.13 -22.62
CA ARG A 14 -7.43 -15.17 -22.99
C ARG A 14 -8.34 -14.88 -21.80
N ALA A 15 -8.11 -15.50 -20.65
CA ALA A 15 -8.82 -15.19 -19.41
C ALA A 15 -8.64 -13.72 -18.98
N MET A 16 -7.43 -13.15 -19.18
CA MET A 16 -7.18 -11.72 -18.95
C MET A 16 -7.99 -10.83 -19.90
N GLN A 17 -7.99 -11.11 -21.21
CA GLN A 17 -8.80 -10.38 -22.19
C GLN A 17 -10.30 -10.51 -21.90
N GLU A 18 -10.78 -11.71 -21.55
CA GLU A 18 -12.19 -11.99 -21.26
C GLU A 18 -12.66 -11.30 -19.97
N SER A 19 -11.80 -11.18 -18.95
CA SER A 19 -12.10 -10.39 -17.75
C SER A 19 -12.15 -8.87 -17.99
N GLY A 20 -11.65 -8.40 -19.12
CA GLY A 20 -11.58 -6.97 -19.47
C GLY A 20 -10.64 -6.17 -18.58
N GLY A 21 -9.61 -6.81 -18.00
CA GLY A 21 -8.66 -6.11 -17.16
C GLY A 21 -7.35 -6.85 -16.97
N ARG A 22 -6.27 -6.11 -16.71
CA ARG A 22 -4.94 -6.67 -16.47
C ARG A 22 -4.49 -6.39 -15.05
N ARG A 23 -3.97 -7.43 -14.38
CA ARG A 23 -3.61 -7.37 -12.97
C ARG A 23 -2.29 -6.62 -12.77
N ILE A 24 -2.33 -5.61 -11.91
CA ILE A 24 -1.15 -5.07 -11.22
C ILE A 24 -0.98 -5.90 -9.94
N LYS A 25 0.19 -6.54 -9.82
CA LYS A 25 0.63 -7.26 -8.61
C LYS A 25 2.08 -6.87 -8.35
N LYS A 26 2.26 -5.77 -7.65
CA LYS A 26 3.57 -5.14 -7.37
C LYS A 26 3.66 -4.83 -5.88
N SER A 27 4.88 -4.76 -5.36
CA SER A 27 5.11 -4.44 -3.96
C SER A 27 6.02 -3.23 -3.82
N ILE A 28 5.71 -2.41 -2.82
CA ILE A 28 6.62 -1.41 -2.26
C ILE A 28 7.22 -2.03 -1.02
N ILE A 29 8.55 -2.10 -0.94
CA ILE A 29 9.23 -2.75 0.17
C ILE A 29 9.72 -1.68 1.14
N LEU A 30 9.17 -1.68 2.34
CA LEU A 30 9.48 -0.70 3.38
C LEU A 30 10.64 -1.18 4.25
N ASP A 31 11.47 -0.25 4.70
CA ASP A 31 12.46 -0.48 5.74
C ASP A 31 11.75 -0.65 7.10
N MET A 32 11.85 -1.85 7.67
CA MET A 32 11.21 -2.19 8.94
C MET A 32 11.68 -1.32 10.10
N SER A 33 12.90 -0.76 10.05
CA SER A 33 13.40 0.08 11.14
C SER A 33 12.66 1.43 11.25
N THR A 34 11.82 1.77 10.27
CA THR A 34 11.05 3.02 10.22
C THR A 34 9.58 2.85 10.62
N VAL A 35 9.18 1.62 10.95
CA VAL A 35 7.82 1.33 11.41
C VAL A 35 7.66 1.85 12.84
N LYS A 36 6.70 2.75 13.06
CA LYS A 36 6.39 3.35 14.37
C LYS A 36 4.90 3.63 14.50
N PHE A 37 4.45 3.83 15.75
CA PHE A 37 3.16 4.46 16.01
C PHE A 37 3.17 5.90 15.50
N CYS A 38 2.04 6.35 14.97
CA CYS A 38 1.86 7.74 14.59
C CYS A 38 1.87 8.63 15.84
N ASP A 39 2.56 9.76 15.75
CA ASP A 39 2.50 10.83 16.73
C ASP A 39 1.60 11.97 16.22
N GLN A 40 1.32 12.92 17.10
CA GLN A 40 0.49 14.08 16.79
C GLN A 40 1.06 14.91 15.62
N ALA A 41 2.40 15.04 15.54
CA ALA A 41 3.04 15.81 14.49
C ALA A 41 2.82 15.18 13.10
N LEU A 42 2.89 13.84 13.01
CA LEU A 42 2.60 13.12 11.79
C LEU A 42 1.14 13.30 11.37
N PHE A 43 0.19 13.19 12.31
CA PHE A 43 -1.23 13.45 12.02
C PHE A 43 -1.48 14.87 11.51
N GLU A 44 -0.90 15.89 12.16
CA GLU A 44 -1.04 17.29 11.73
C GLU A 44 -0.43 17.57 10.35
N SER A 45 0.70 16.91 10.05
CA SER A 45 1.34 17.04 8.75
C SER A 45 0.49 16.42 7.64
N LEU A 46 -0.19 15.30 7.94
CA LEU A 46 -0.97 14.53 6.98
C LEU A 46 -2.44 14.95 6.88
N GLY A 47 -2.99 15.60 7.91
CA GLY A 47 -4.37 16.13 7.91
C GLY A 47 -4.62 17.19 6.84
N LYS A 48 -3.56 17.72 6.21
CA LYS A 48 -3.62 18.63 5.07
C LYS A 48 -3.91 17.94 3.73
N TYR A 49 -3.94 16.60 3.69
CA TYR A 49 -4.17 15.85 2.45
C TYR A 49 -5.60 15.31 2.40
N ASP A 50 -6.41 15.90 1.52
CA ASP A 50 -7.85 15.60 1.33
C ASP A 50 -8.19 14.10 1.19
N LEU A 51 -7.25 13.27 0.70
CA LEU A 51 -7.48 11.84 0.49
C LEU A 51 -7.63 11.02 1.78
N ILE A 52 -7.04 11.48 2.88
CA ILE A 52 -7.01 10.73 4.15
C ILE A 52 -7.43 11.57 5.36
N THR A 53 -7.78 12.84 5.17
CA THR A 53 -8.23 13.74 6.26
C THR A 53 -9.39 13.12 7.04
N ASP A 54 -10.45 12.66 6.37
CA ASP A 54 -11.61 12.05 7.05
C ASP A 54 -11.21 10.85 7.93
N TYR A 55 -10.29 10.01 7.45
CA TYR A 55 -9.79 8.86 8.19
C TYR A 55 -8.94 9.28 9.40
N ILE A 56 -8.08 10.28 9.22
CA ILE A 56 -7.25 10.84 10.30
C ILE A 56 -8.15 11.46 11.38
N ASP A 57 -9.14 12.25 11.00
CA ASP A 57 -10.07 12.91 11.91
C ASP A 57 -10.87 11.88 12.73
N GLU A 58 -11.34 10.80 12.09
CA GLU A 58 -12.00 9.70 12.79
C GLU A 58 -11.07 9.02 13.80
N LYS A 59 -9.79 8.83 13.45
CA LYS A 59 -8.80 8.22 14.34
C LYS A 59 -8.41 9.09 15.52
N ILE A 60 -8.23 10.39 15.30
CA ILE A 60 -7.99 11.35 16.39
C ILE A 60 -9.17 11.31 17.36
N LYS A 61 -10.40 11.36 16.85
CA LYS A 61 -11.60 11.27 17.68
C LYS A 61 -11.66 9.98 18.51
N GLN A 62 -11.32 8.83 17.93
CA GLN A 62 -11.28 7.55 18.66
C GLN A 62 -10.24 7.55 19.78
N ILE A 63 -9.08 8.17 19.55
CA ILE A 63 -8.00 8.31 20.55
C ILE A 63 -8.45 9.24 21.69
N ASP A 64 -9.06 10.38 21.37
CA ASP A 64 -9.56 11.34 22.36
C ASP A 64 -10.68 10.73 23.23
N GLU A 65 -11.63 10.03 22.61
CA GLU A 65 -12.70 9.32 23.32
C GLU A 65 -12.12 8.26 24.26
N PHE A 66 -11.13 7.48 23.80
CA PHE A 66 -10.46 6.48 24.63
C PHE A 66 -9.73 7.09 25.82
N GLN A 67 -9.00 8.19 25.61
CA GLN A 67 -8.28 8.89 26.68
C GLN A 67 -9.25 9.52 27.70
N SER A 68 -10.39 10.05 27.26
CA SER A 68 -11.39 10.65 28.16
C SER A 68 -12.08 9.66 29.10
N GLN A 69 -12.10 8.38 28.73
CA GLN A 69 -12.75 7.31 29.49
C GLN A 69 -11.82 6.63 30.49
N GLN A 70 -10.51 6.87 30.41
CA GLN A 70 -9.54 6.31 31.35
C GLN A 70 -9.25 7.28 32.50
N ASP A 71 -9.41 6.79 33.73
CA ASP A 71 -9.09 7.49 34.98
C ASP A 71 -7.56 7.64 35.22
N LYS A 72 -6.73 7.08 34.32
CA LYS A 72 -5.27 7.12 34.35
C LYS A 72 -4.75 7.62 33.02
N SER A 73 -3.62 8.33 33.03
CA SER A 73 -2.86 8.58 31.80
C SER A 73 -2.55 7.24 31.15
N VAL A 74 -2.90 7.11 29.87
CA VAL A 74 -2.46 5.98 29.05
C VAL A 74 -0.94 6.09 28.92
N ASP A 75 -0.20 5.31 29.69
CA ASP A 75 1.25 5.42 29.76
C ASP A 75 1.94 4.84 28.50
N PHE A 76 1.26 3.96 27.74
CA PHE A 76 1.84 3.28 26.58
C PHE A 76 0.92 3.25 25.33
N PRO A 77 1.48 3.43 24.12
CA PRO A 77 0.73 3.30 22.86
C PRO A 77 0.10 1.93 22.61
N LEU A 78 0.50 0.90 23.35
CA LEU A 78 -0.07 -0.45 23.22
C LEU A 78 -1.46 -0.58 23.85
N ASP A 79 -1.83 0.35 24.74
CA ASP A 79 -3.06 0.24 25.53
C ASP A 79 -4.26 0.90 24.84
N GLY A 80 -4.05 1.67 23.77
CA GLY A 80 -5.09 2.44 23.08
C GLY A 80 -5.19 2.17 21.57
N PRO A 81 -6.16 2.80 20.88
CA PRO A 81 -6.44 2.61 19.45
C PRO A 81 -5.43 3.33 18.54
N TYR A 82 -4.15 3.37 18.91
CA TYR A 82 -3.10 4.04 18.16
C TYR A 82 -2.80 3.26 16.87
N ILE A 83 -2.65 3.99 15.77
CA ILE A 83 -2.29 3.41 14.47
C ILE A 83 -0.81 3.59 14.17
N THR A 84 -0.29 2.75 13.29
CA THR A 84 1.09 2.86 12.81
C THR A 84 1.17 3.72 11.55
N ASN A 85 2.36 4.26 11.28
CA ASN A 85 2.61 4.97 10.04
C ASN A 85 2.45 4.07 8.79
N VAL A 86 2.69 2.76 8.91
CA VAL A 86 2.39 1.77 7.87
C VAL A 86 0.90 1.65 7.60
N GLU A 87 0.07 1.55 8.64
CA GLU A 87 -1.39 1.50 8.51
C GLU A 87 -1.92 2.73 7.77
N LEU A 88 -1.46 3.91 8.18
CA LEU A 88 -1.83 5.19 7.58
C LEU A 88 -1.40 5.29 6.11
N TYR A 89 -0.18 4.84 5.78
CA TYR A 89 0.30 4.78 4.40
C TYR A 89 -0.52 3.80 3.54
N MET A 90 -0.92 2.65 4.08
CA MET A 90 -1.79 1.71 3.37
C MET A 90 -3.18 2.30 3.11
N GLU A 91 -3.73 3.10 4.04
CA GLU A 91 -4.99 3.82 3.81
C GLU A 91 -4.85 4.87 2.72
N TYR A 92 -3.76 5.63 2.73
CA TYR A 92 -3.43 6.55 1.65
C TYR A 92 -3.35 5.86 0.29
N ILE A 93 -2.65 4.71 0.19
CA ILE A 93 -2.58 3.94 -1.05
C ILE A 93 -3.98 3.56 -1.52
N ARG A 94 -4.85 3.07 -0.61
CA ARG A 94 -6.23 2.72 -0.95
C ARG A 94 -6.97 3.94 -1.49
N ALA A 95 -6.99 5.04 -0.76
CA ALA A 95 -7.68 6.27 -1.14
C ALA A 95 -7.19 6.81 -2.50
N TYR A 96 -5.88 6.90 -2.69
CA TYR A 96 -5.26 7.31 -3.95
C TYR A 96 -5.72 6.44 -5.12
N LEU A 97 -5.64 5.11 -4.99
CA LEU A 97 -6.04 4.18 -6.05
C LEU A 97 -7.56 4.17 -6.29
N ARG A 98 -8.39 4.59 -5.33
CA ARG A 98 -9.84 4.82 -5.53
C ARG A 98 -10.14 6.02 -6.42
N THR A 99 -9.26 7.02 -6.45
CA THR A 99 -9.41 8.18 -7.36
C THR A 99 -9.14 7.84 -8.83
N ARG A 100 -8.41 6.74 -9.07
CA ARG A 100 -7.93 6.34 -10.39
C ARG A 100 -9.02 5.69 -11.24
N LYS A 101 -9.46 6.42 -12.27
CA LYS A 101 -10.53 6.01 -13.21
C LYS A 101 -10.10 4.89 -14.18
N ASP A 102 -8.80 4.71 -14.37
CA ASP A 102 -8.18 3.68 -15.21
C ASP A 102 -8.08 2.30 -14.51
N LEU A 103 -8.46 2.20 -13.23
CA LEU A 103 -8.56 0.96 -12.47
C LEU A 103 -10.00 0.46 -12.33
N HIS A 104 -10.15 -0.86 -12.27
CA HIS A 104 -11.41 -1.51 -11.88
C HIS A 104 -11.65 -1.32 -10.38
N GLN A 105 -12.82 -0.78 -10.03
CA GLN A 105 -13.11 -0.39 -8.64
C GLN A 105 -14.02 -1.38 -7.89
N LYS A 106 -14.89 -2.12 -8.59
CA LYS A 106 -15.95 -2.92 -7.93
C LYS A 106 -15.98 -4.39 -8.35
N ARG A 107 -15.74 -4.68 -9.64
CA ARG A 107 -15.98 -6.00 -10.23
C ARG A 107 -14.83 -6.99 -10.01
N LEU A 108 -13.61 -6.48 -9.81
CA LEU A 108 -12.40 -7.27 -9.65
C LEU A 108 -11.77 -7.00 -8.29
N PRO A 109 -10.97 -7.94 -7.75
CA PRO A 109 -10.29 -7.75 -6.48
C PRO A 109 -9.47 -6.46 -6.45
N PHE A 110 -9.61 -5.71 -5.38
CA PHE A 110 -8.88 -4.48 -5.10
C PHE A 110 -8.34 -4.61 -3.67
N VAL A 111 -7.08 -4.98 -3.53
CA VAL A 111 -6.48 -5.36 -2.25
C VAL A 111 -5.13 -4.69 -2.10
N ILE A 112 -4.95 -4.00 -0.98
CA ILE A 112 -3.67 -3.47 -0.50
C ILE A 112 -3.37 -4.20 0.79
N ARG A 113 -2.30 -4.99 0.83
CA ARG A 113 -2.00 -5.87 1.95
C ARG A 113 -0.51 -5.90 2.26
N MET A 114 -0.19 -6.19 3.51
CA MET A 114 1.17 -6.57 3.89
C MET A 114 1.43 -8.02 3.48
N MET A 115 2.65 -8.26 3.01
CA MET A 115 3.19 -9.60 2.84
C MET A 115 4.06 -9.96 4.06
N GLU A 116 4.49 -11.21 4.13
CA GLU A 116 5.38 -11.66 5.19
C GLU A 116 6.66 -10.79 5.24
N PRO A 117 7.00 -10.25 6.42
CA PRO A 117 8.28 -9.58 6.66
C PRO A 117 9.45 -10.49 6.25
N SER A 118 10.50 -9.93 5.66
CA SER A 118 11.72 -10.69 5.33
C SER A 118 12.98 -9.90 5.70
N SER A 119 14.16 -10.51 5.53
CA SER A 119 15.44 -9.78 5.66
C SER A 119 15.57 -8.58 4.71
N ARG A 120 14.69 -8.48 3.71
CA ARG A 120 14.64 -7.37 2.75
C ARG A 120 13.58 -6.32 3.09
N GLY A 121 13.05 -6.30 4.31
CA GLY A 121 12.04 -5.32 4.71
C GLY A 121 10.60 -5.86 4.64
N LEU A 122 9.64 -4.95 4.79
CA LEU A 122 8.20 -5.22 4.89
C LEU A 122 7.51 -4.90 3.55
N PRO A 123 7.08 -5.90 2.77
CA PRO A 123 6.46 -5.64 1.48
C PRO A 123 4.97 -5.27 1.64
N ILE A 124 4.57 -4.14 1.06
CA ILE A 124 3.18 -3.74 0.84
C ILE A 124 2.80 -4.11 -0.59
N GLU A 125 1.98 -5.16 -0.76
CA GLU A 125 1.50 -5.62 -2.06
C GLU A 125 0.26 -4.84 -2.49
N ILE A 126 0.35 -4.29 -3.70
CA ILE A 126 -0.72 -3.65 -4.45
C ILE A 126 -1.27 -4.68 -5.44
N PHE A 127 -2.49 -5.16 -5.18
CA PHE A 127 -3.19 -6.12 -6.02
C PHE A 127 -4.48 -5.48 -6.55
N VAL A 128 -4.41 -4.94 -7.76
CA VAL A 128 -5.53 -4.26 -8.43
C VAL A 128 -5.56 -4.62 -9.91
N PHE A 129 -6.59 -4.20 -10.64
CA PHE A 129 -6.72 -4.47 -12.07
C PHE A 129 -6.93 -3.18 -12.84
N THR A 130 -6.18 -2.98 -13.92
CA THR A 130 -6.40 -1.92 -14.90
C THR A 130 -7.61 -2.24 -15.77
N LYS A 131 -8.28 -1.22 -16.29
CA LYS A 131 -9.34 -1.36 -17.30
C LYS A 131 -8.79 -1.66 -18.70
N THR A 132 -7.56 -1.22 -18.98
CA THR A 132 -6.87 -1.54 -20.23
C THR A 132 -6.21 -2.91 -20.15
N THR A 133 -6.17 -3.60 -21.30
CA THR A 133 -5.36 -4.81 -21.52
C THR A 133 -4.22 -4.56 -22.51
N VAL A 134 -4.16 -3.36 -23.12
CA VAL A 134 -3.12 -2.96 -24.06
C VAL A 134 -1.81 -2.84 -23.31
N TRP A 135 -0.75 -3.48 -23.82
CA TRP A 135 0.52 -3.60 -23.11
C TRP A 135 1.12 -2.25 -22.72
N VAL A 136 1.23 -1.33 -23.69
CA VAL A 136 1.87 -0.01 -23.48
C VAL A 136 1.11 0.82 -22.44
N GLU A 137 -0.22 0.85 -22.54
CA GLU A 137 -1.08 1.58 -21.58
C GLU A 137 -1.02 0.97 -20.19
N PHE A 138 -1.05 -0.37 -20.09
CA PHE A 138 -0.92 -1.07 -18.81
C PHE A 138 0.39 -0.73 -18.11
N GLU A 139 1.52 -0.76 -18.83
CA GLU A 139 2.82 -0.44 -18.25
C GLU A 139 2.89 1.03 -17.81
N ALA A 140 2.30 1.95 -18.56
CA ALA A 140 2.19 3.36 -18.17
C ALA A 140 1.39 3.53 -16.87
N VAL A 141 0.18 2.94 -16.79
CA VAL A 141 -0.66 3.01 -15.58
C VAL A 141 0.06 2.44 -14.36
N GLN A 142 0.70 1.28 -14.49
CA GLN A 142 1.45 0.68 -13.39
C GLN A 142 2.66 1.55 -13.00
N GLY A 143 3.39 2.10 -13.96
CA GLY A 143 4.53 2.98 -13.73
C GLY A 143 4.14 4.23 -12.95
N ASP A 144 3.09 4.94 -13.39
CA ASP A 144 2.58 6.15 -12.75
C ASP A 144 2.19 5.89 -11.29
N ILE A 145 1.48 4.77 -11.04
CA ILE A 145 1.08 4.37 -9.69
C ILE A 145 2.33 4.15 -8.82
N MET A 146 3.29 3.36 -9.29
CA MET A 146 4.45 3.00 -8.48
C MET A 146 5.33 4.21 -8.18
N ILE A 147 5.60 5.06 -9.17
CA ILE A 147 6.41 6.27 -8.99
C ILE A 147 5.77 7.20 -7.95
N HIS A 148 4.47 7.45 -8.08
CA HIS A 148 3.73 8.28 -7.14
C HIS A 148 3.79 7.73 -5.72
N LEU A 149 3.52 6.45 -5.54
CA LEU A 149 3.50 5.83 -4.22
C LEU A 149 4.89 5.79 -3.57
N LEU A 150 5.95 5.51 -4.35
CA LEU A 150 7.33 5.58 -3.87
C LEU A 150 7.71 6.99 -3.41
N ALA A 151 7.30 8.02 -4.16
CA ALA A 151 7.53 9.41 -3.80
C ALA A 151 6.72 9.85 -2.57
N ALA A 152 5.55 9.24 -2.35
CA ALA A 152 4.72 9.52 -1.18
C ALA A 152 5.27 8.90 0.11
N THR A 153 6.05 7.81 0.05
CA THR A 153 6.52 7.07 1.22
C THR A 153 7.17 7.94 2.32
N PRO A 154 8.10 8.87 2.02
CA PRO A 154 8.78 9.64 3.05
C PRO A 154 7.86 10.58 3.83
N TYR A 155 6.70 10.97 3.28
CA TYR A 155 5.72 11.82 3.98
C TYR A 155 5.01 11.10 5.13
N PHE A 156 5.14 9.77 5.21
CA PHE A 156 4.61 8.95 6.30
C PHE A 156 5.72 8.57 7.30
N ASP A 157 6.86 9.26 7.28
CA ASP A 157 8.07 8.88 8.04
C ASP A 157 8.54 7.45 7.76
N LEU A 158 8.20 6.92 6.59
CA LEU A 158 8.62 5.60 6.13
C LEU A 158 9.80 5.73 5.18
N ARG A 159 10.65 4.70 5.13
CA ARG A 159 11.68 4.57 4.10
C ARG A 159 11.44 3.35 3.24
N ILE A 160 11.86 3.46 1.98
CA ILE A 160 11.96 2.31 1.09
C ILE A 160 13.20 1.50 1.48
N TYR A 161 13.04 0.19 1.61
CA TYR A 161 14.17 -0.70 1.80
C TYR A 161 15.06 -0.66 0.56
N GLN A 162 16.35 -0.46 0.78
CA GLN A 162 17.38 -0.59 -0.23
C GLN A 162 18.45 -1.52 0.33
N GLU A 163 18.85 -2.50 -0.47
CA GLU A 163 19.98 -3.35 -0.11
C GLU A 163 21.25 -2.50 -0.16
N ALA A 164 22.02 -2.50 0.94
CA ALA A 164 23.23 -1.70 1.03
C ALA A 164 24.20 -2.10 -0.10
N SER A 165 24.50 -1.17 -0.99
CA SER A 165 25.40 -1.39 -2.12
C SER A 165 26.86 -1.26 -1.72
N GLY A 166 27.27 -1.85 -0.59
CA GLY A 166 28.67 -2.06 -0.21
C GLY A 166 29.62 -0.84 -0.17
N MET A 167 29.15 0.39 -0.36
CA MET A 167 29.98 1.58 -0.22
C MET A 167 30.09 1.91 1.26
N MET A 168 31.17 1.42 1.86
CA MET A 168 31.70 1.97 3.11
C MET A 168 32.36 3.31 2.76
N ASP A 169 31.86 4.40 3.35
CA ASP A 169 32.57 5.68 3.40
C ASP A 169 33.80 5.60 4.31
#